data_AF-A0A3D4FGT4-F1
#
_entry.id   AF-A0A3D4FGT4-F1
#
_cell.length_a   1.000
_cell.length_b   1.000
_cell.length_c   1.000
_cell.angle_alpha   90.00
_cell.angle_beta   90.00
_cell.angle_gamma   90.00
#
_symmetry.space_group_name_H-M   'P 1'
#
loop_
_entity.id
_entity.type
_entity.pdbx_description
1 polymer ?
#
loop_
_entity_poly.entity_id
_entity_poly.type
_entity_poly.pdbx_seq_one_letter_code
_entity_poly.pdbx_strand_id
1 'polypeptide(L)'
;MDRKFINVVLKRSDKMFKLLEKLSLSDNDKYGQKACVLGELKNNKFKVPEGFAVSNEIFIEYLRYNNIPFQMEECLANNDKISQLILKGNFPINIENKLEELFNNINKNKPNTKYVVRSSSLCEDSKMHSMAGMFESFIELNSFEDVKMAIKQCYLSAFTDEVLAYVIKNNLKIELLKMGIIVQEFIVGDYSGVNFSVDTIDMNENLMHINAVNSICDDFVSGKIPSSLYSIRKKDGLIVEKKVPENTNICL
;
A
#
# COMPACT_ATOMS: atom_id res chain seq x y z
N MET A 1 17.29 26.04 -21.29
CA MET A 1 16.71 24.68 -21.18
C MET A 1 15.64 24.52 -22.26
N ASP A 2 15.73 23.49 -23.09
CA ASP A 2 14.93 23.35 -24.31
C ASP A 2 13.47 22.94 -24.00
N ARG A 3 12.48 23.68 -24.55
CA ARG A 3 11.03 23.45 -24.33
C ARG A 3 10.58 22.05 -24.76
N LYS A 4 11.27 21.45 -25.74
CA LYS A 4 11.01 20.07 -26.18
C LYS A 4 11.40 19.04 -25.12
N PHE A 5 12.52 19.27 -24.43
CA PHE A 5 13.00 18.40 -23.36
C PHE A 5 12.09 18.46 -22.13
N ILE A 6 11.67 19.67 -21.74
CA ILE A 6 10.71 19.89 -20.64
C ILE A 6 9.38 19.16 -20.93
N ASN A 7 8.84 19.27 -22.14
CA ASN A 7 7.59 18.60 -22.51
C ASN A 7 7.69 17.07 -22.53
N VAL A 8 8.85 16.49 -22.86
CA VAL A 8 9.07 15.04 -22.81
C VAL A 8 9.17 14.57 -21.35
N VAL A 9 9.86 15.31 -20.48
CA VAL A 9 9.97 15.00 -19.05
C VAL A 9 8.60 15.09 -18.37
N LEU A 10 7.80 16.12 -18.65
CA LEU A 10 6.45 16.28 -18.09
C LEU A 10 5.48 15.19 -18.59
N LYS A 11 5.52 14.82 -19.87
CA LYS A 11 4.71 13.70 -20.41
C LYS A 11 5.10 12.34 -19.85
N ARG A 12 6.36 12.18 -19.42
CA ARG A 12 6.86 10.96 -18.81
C ARG A 12 6.40 10.83 -17.36
N SER A 13 6.46 11.91 -16.58
CA SER A 13 5.94 11.92 -15.20
C SER A 13 4.43 11.64 -15.14
N ASP A 14 3.64 12.12 -16.10
CA ASP A 14 2.19 11.82 -16.14
C ASP A 14 1.87 10.33 -16.31
N LYS A 15 2.80 9.51 -16.82
CA LYS A 15 2.62 8.05 -16.94
C LYS A 15 3.06 7.28 -15.70
N MET A 16 3.71 7.96 -14.75
CA MET A 16 4.24 7.37 -13.50
C MET A 16 3.27 7.53 -12.33
N PHE A 17 2.18 8.28 -12.53
CA PHE A 17 1.07 8.37 -11.59
C PHE A 17 -0.23 7.94 -12.27
N LYS A 18 -1.13 7.32 -11.52
CA LYS A 18 -2.44 6.94 -12.02
C LYS A 18 -3.49 7.06 -10.93
N LEU A 19 -4.63 7.70 -11.22
CA LEU A 19 -5.78 7.65 -10.32
C LEU A 19 -6.24 6.21 -10.15
N LEU A 20 -6.74 5.84 -8.97
CA LEU A 20 -7.17 4.46 -8.70
C LEU A 20 -8.25 4.00 -9.70
N GLU A 21 -9.18 4.88 -10.07
CA GLU A 21 -10.23 4.58 -11.06
C GLU A 21 -9.71 4.28 -12.48
N LYS A 22 -8.45 4.61 -12.77
CA LYS A 22 -7.84 4.37 -14.08
C LYS A 22 -6.95 3.14 -14.06
N LEU A 23 -6.70 2.52 -12.91
CA LEU A 23 -5.90 1.31 -12.79
C LEU A 23 -6.69 0.07 -13.22
N SER A 24 -5.96 -0.90 -13.73
CA SER A 24 -6.44 -2.24 -14.09
C SER A 24 -5.38 -3.28 -13.75
N LEU A 25 -5.71 -4.58 -13.78
CA LEU A 25 -4.72 -5.64 -13.58
C LEU A 25 -3.55 -5.61 -14.59
N SER A 26 -3.75 -5.01 -15.76
CA SER A 26 -2.70 -4.87 -16.78
C SER A 26 -1.58 -3.89 -16.38
N ASP A 27 -1.81 -3.08 -15.34
CA ASP A 27 -0.85 -2.09 -14.84
C ASP A 27 0.07 -2.67 -13.73
N ASN A 28 -0.07 -3.96 -13.40
CA ASN A 28 0.59 -4.59 -12.25
C ASN A 28 2.11 -4.37 -12.23
N ASP A 29 2.78 -4.57 -13.36
CA ASP A 29 4.24 -4.43 -13.49
C ASP A 29 4.78 -3.05 -13.08
N LYS A 30 3.91 -2.03 -13.04
CA LYS A 30 4.28 -0.65 -12.70
C LYS A 30 3.81 -0.21 -11.32
N TYR A 31 2.61 -0.60 -10.92
CA TYR A 31 1.97 -0.07 -9.71
C TYR A 31 1.81 -1.11 -8.60
N GLY A 32 2.14 -2.37 -8.88
CA GLY A 32 1.96 -3.48 -7.96
C GLY A 32 0.51 -3.94 -7.82
N GLN A 33 0.36 -5.11 -7.21
CA GLN A 33 -0.90 -5.85 -7.25
C GLN A 33 -2.00 -5.18 -6.43
N LYS A 34 -1.68 -4.72 -5.21
CA LYS A 34 -2.65 -4.04 -4.33
C LYS A 34 -3.29 -2.85 -5.02
N ALA A 35 -2.50 -2.01 -5.67
CA ALA A 35 -2.99 -0.82 -6.38
C ALA A 35 -3.93 -1.20 -7.54
N CYS A 36 -3.56 -2.22 -8.31
CA CYS A 36 -4.35 -2.67 -9.45
C CYS A 36 -5.67 -3.32 -9.03
N VAL A 37 -5.65 -4.13 -7.96
CA VAL A 37 -6.87 -4.72 -7.38
C VAL A 37 -7.82 -3.65 -6.86
N LEU A 38 -7.31 -2.59 -6.21
CA LEU A 38 -8.15 -1.45 -5.80
C LEU A 38 -8.80 -0.76 -7.02
N GLY A 39 -8.06 -0.63 -8.12
CA GLY A 39 -8.61 -0.10 -9.38
C GLY A 39 -9.72 -0.98 -9.94
N GLU A 40 -9.52 -2.30 -9.99
CA GLU A 40 -10.55 -3.25 -10.42
C GLU A 40 -11.81 -3.16 -9.55
N LEU A 41 -11.66 -3.14 -8.22
CA LEU A 41 -12.79 -3.00 -7.30
C LEU A 41 -13.58 -1.72 -7.59
N LYS A 42 -12.87 -0.61 -7.81
CA LYS A 42 -13.49 0.68 -8.12
C LYS A 42 -14.22 0.65 -9.48
N ASN A 43 -13.62 0.06 -10.51
CA ASN A 43 -14.24 -0.12 -11.83
C ASN A 43 -15.48 -1.03 -11.77
N ASN A 44 -15.48 -1.99 -10.84
CA ASN A 44 -16.63 -2.83 -10.52
C ASN A 44 -17.64 -2.17 -9.55
N LYS A 45 -17.55 -0.85 -9.36
CA LYS A 45 -18.49 -0.03 -8.56
C LYS A 45 -18.52 -0.34 -7.06
N PHE A 46 -17.52 -1.04 -6.54
CA PHE A 46 -17.33 -1.13 -5.09
C PHE A 46 -16.92 0.23 -4.54
N LYS A 47 -17.32 0.51 -3.29
CA LYS A 47 -16.93 1.75 -2.59
C LYS A 47 -15.47 1.65 -2.18
N VAL A 48 -14.59 2.18 -3.02
CA VAL A 48 -13.15 2.30 -2.76
C VAL A 48 -12.82 3.79 -2.55
N PRO A 49 -12.18 4.19 -1.43
CA PRO A 49 -11.84 5.58 -1.18
C PRO A 49 -11.00 6.20 -2.30
N GLU A 50 -11.12 7.51 -2.51
CA GLU A 50 -10.37 8.20 -3.57
C GLU A 50 -8.87 8.15 -3.32
N GLY A 51 -8.09 8.11 -4.40
CA GLY A 51 -6.66 7.94 -4.30
C GLY A 51 -5.98 7.89 -5.66
N PHE A 52 -4.65 7.80 -5.61
CA PHE A 52 -3.80 7.53 -6.76
C PHE A 52 -2.68 6.56 -6.40
N ALA A 53 -2.10 5.94 -7.41
CA ALA A 53 -0.90 5.14 -7.30
C ALA A 53 0.31 5.86 -7.91
N VAL A 54 1.46 5.63 -7.30
CA VAL A 54 2.80 6.08 -7.69
C VAL A 54 3.53 4.84 -8.20
N SER A 55 4.09 4.91 -9.41
CA SER A 55 4.73 3.75 -10.02
C SER A 55 6.08 3.42 -9.36
N ASN A 56 6.50 2.18 -9.52
CA ASN A 56 7.82 1.70 -9.12
C ASN A 56 8.97 2.31 -9.93
N GLU A 57 8.68 3.01 -11.03
CA GLU A 57 9.66 3.79 -11.77
C GLU A 57 10.09 5.02 -10.94
N ILE A 58 9.18 5.61 -10.16
CA ILE A 58 9.50 6.74 -9.26
C ILE A 58 10.42 6.28 -8.13
N PHE A 59 10.25 5.06 -7.62
CA PHE A 59 11.19 4.47 -6.67
C PHE A 59 12.61 4.46 -7.25
N ILE A 60 12.78 3.98 -8.48
CA ILE A 60 14.10 3.96 -9.15
C ILE A 60 14.63 5.38 -9.41
N GLU A 61 13.79 6.31 -9.85
CA GLU A 61 14.20 7.69 -10.04
C GLU A 61 14.59 8.37 -8.72
N TYR A 62 13.89 8.07 -7.63
CA TYR A 62 14.22 8.55 -6.28
C TYR A 62 15.59 8.05 -5.83
N LEU A 63 15.85 6.74 -5.94
CA LEU A 63 17.16 6.18 -5.58
C LEU A 63 18.29 6.81 -6.40
N ARG A 64 18.10 6.92 -7.72
CA ARG A 64 19.10 7.52 -8.62
C ARG A 64 19.36 8.99 -8.31
N TYR A 65 18.31 9.79 -8.14
CA TYR A 65 18.42 11.22 -7.85
C TYR A 65 19.19 11.49 -6.55
N ASN A 66 19.03 10.60 -5.56
CA ASN A 66 19.67 10.71 -4.25
C ASN A 66 21.00 9.93 -4.15
N ASN A 67 21.51 9.37 -5.26
CA ASN A 67 22.73 8.57 -5.31
C ASN A 67 22.72 7.36 -4.35
N ILE A 68 21.57 6.72 -4.21
CA ILE A 68 21.38 5.54 -3.36
C ILE A 68 21.66 4.28 -4.19
N PRO A 69 22.61 3.43 -3.79
CA PRO A 69 22.89 2.20 -4.52
C PRO A 69 21.70 1.24 -4.42
N PHE A 70 21.41 0.54 -5.52
CA PHE A 70 20.37 -0.49 -5.59
C PHE A 70 20.97 -1.80 -6.11
N GLN A 71 21.93 -2.31 -5.35
CA GLN A 71 22.68 -3.54 -5.59
C GLN A 71 22.75 -4.30 -4.28
N MET A 72 22.58 -5.63 -4.31
CA MET A 72 22.40 -6.43 -3.11
C MET A 72 23.59 -6.31 -2.15
N GLU A 73 24.80 -6.38 -2.67
CA GLU A 73 26.04 -6.33 -1.89
C GLU A 73 26.18 -4.98 -1.15
N GLU A 74 25.85 -3.89 -1.83
CA GLU A 74 25.87 -2.54 -1.25
C GLU A 74 24.77 -2.34 -0.20
N CYS A 75 23.57 -2.86 -0.47
CA CYS A 75 22.44 -2.80 0.45
C CYS A 75 22.73 -3.51 1.77
N LEU A 76 23.39 -4.67 1.72
CA LEU A 76 23.79 -5.41 2.91
C LEU A 76 24.95 -4.75 3.66
N ALA A 77 25.97 -4.28 2.93
CA ALA A 77 27.16 -3.70 3.56
C ALA A 77 26.90 -2.34 4.22
N ASN A 78 25.93 -1.58 3.70
CA ASN A 78 25.70 -0.18 4.06
C ASN A 78 24.25 0.10 4.49
N ASN A 79 23.54 -0.87 5.08
CA ASN A 79 22.10 -0.76 5.35
C ASN A 79 21.73 0.52 6.14
N ASP A 80 22.40 0.79 7.26
CA ASP A 80 22.14 1.99 8.08
C ASP A 80 22.31 3.30 7.28
N LYS A 81 23.34 3.36 6.44
CA LYS A 81 23.63 4.53 5.61
C LYS A 81 22.57 4.70 4.53
N ILE A 82 22.17 3.63 3.87
CA ILE A 82 21.11 3.62 2.85
C ILE A 82 19.79 4.06 3.49
N SER A 83 19.48 3.56 4.67
CA SER A 83 18.29 3.92 5.44
C SER A 83 18.23 5.43 5.69
N GLN A 84 19.34 6.02 6.13
CA GLN A 84 19.43 7.48 6.31
C GLN A 84 19.31 8.26 5.00
N LEU A 85 19.92 7.78 3.92
CA LEU A 85 19.84 8.42 2.60
C LEU A 85 18.42 8.39 2.05
N ILE A 86 17.69 7.29 2.24
CA ILE A 86 16.28 7.18 1.82
C ILE A 86 15.42 8.21 2.56
N LEU A 87 15.57 8.33 3.88
CA LEU A 87 14.75 9.26 4.68
C LEU A 87 15.08 10.74 4.41
N LYS A 88 16.37 11.06 4.23
CA LYS A 88 16.85 12.44 3.97
C LYS A 88 16.78 12.86 2.51
N GLY A 89 16.63 11.91 1.58
CA GLY A 89 16.58 12.18 0.16
C GLY A 89 15.40 13.07 -0.23
N ASN A 90 15.44 13.62 -1.45
CA ASN A 90 14.39 14.45 -2.01
C ASN A 90 13.83 13.83 -3.29
N PHE A 91 12.57 14.10 -3.58
CA PHE A 91 12.01 13.75 -4.89
C PHE A 91 12.55 14.74 -5.94
N PRO A 92 12.76 14.30 -7.20
CA PRO A 92 12.95 15.23 -8.30
C PRO A 92 11.78 16.23 -8.37
N ILE A 93 12.07 17.51 -8.60
CA ILE A 93 11.07 18.60 -8.51
C ILE A 93 9.81 18.37 -9.37
N ASN A 94 9.96 17.76 -10.54
CA ASN A 94 8.84 17.41 -11.41
C ASN A 94 7.95 16.31 -10.83
N ILE A 95 8.52 15.35 -10.11
CA ILE A 95 7.78 14.28 -9.41
C ILE A 95 7.10 14.87 -8.19
N GLU A 96 7.81 15.68 -7.41
CA GLU A 96 7.26 16.32 -6.21
C GLU A 96 6.06 17.21 -6.54
N ASN A 97 6.21 18.09 -7.53
CA ASN A 97 5.11 18.95 -7.99
C ASN A 97 3.90 18.14 -8.46
N LYS A 98 4.11 17.00 -9.13
CA LYS A 98 3.01 16.16 -9.60
C LYS A 98 2.32 15.42 -8.45
N LEU A 99 3.10 14.95 -7.48
CA LEU A 99 2.58 14.34 -6.26
C LEU A 99 1.74 15.35 -5.47
N GLU A 100 2.22 16.58 -5.33
CA GLU A 100 1.50 17.68 -4.68
C GLU A 100 0.22 18.06 -5.42
N GLU A 101 0.25 18.13 -6.75
CA GLU A 101 -0.92 18.37 -7.59
C GLU A 101 -2.01 17.31 -7.32
N LEU A 102 -1.64 16.02 -7.32
CA LEU A 102 -2.56 14.92 -7.08
C LEU A 102 -3.08 14.88 -5.64
N PHE A 103 -2.22 15.12 -4.67
CA PHE A 103 -2.59 15.25 -3.26
C PHE A 103 -3.65 16.36 -3.08
N ASN A 104 -3.39 17.55 -3.62
CA ASN A 104 -4.31 18.67 -3.56
C ASN A 104 -5.63 18.39 -4.30
N ASN A 105 -5.60 17.62 -5.39
CA ASN A 105 -6.82 17.23 -6.11
C ASN A 105 -7.72 16.31 -5.28
N ILE A 106 -7.18 15.39 -4.47
CA ILE A 106 -7.97 14.60 -3.53
C ILE A 106 -8.57 15.52 -2.45
N ASN A 107 -7.79 16.49 -1.96
CA ASN A 107 -8.18 17.38 -0.86
C ASN A 107 -9.29 18.40 -1.23
N LYS A 108 -9.40 18.78 -2.51
CA LYS A 108 -10.17 19.96 -2.99
C LYS A 108 -11.63 20.04 -2.50
N ASN A 109 -12.25 18.94 -2.11
CA ASN A 109 -13.65 18.91 -1.69
C ASN A 109 -13.89 18.35 -0.27
N LYS A 110 -12.84 18.11 0.52
CA LYS A 110 -12.96 17.42 1.81
C LYS A 110 -12.00 18.01 2.87
N PRO A 111 -12.37 19.12 3.53
CA PRO A 111 -11.57 19.66 4.63
C PRO A 111 -11.38 18.62 5.74
N ASN A 112 -10.19 18.57 6.35
CA ASN A 112 -9.80 17.61 7.38
C ASN A 112 -9.73 16.13 6.94
N THR A 113 -9.55 15.87 5.64
CA THR A 113 -9.28 14.50 5.16
C THR A 113 -7.92 14.02 5.67
N LYS A 114 -7.90 12.84 6.28
CA LYS A 114 -6.68 12.09 6.56
C LYS A 114 -6.34 11.20 5.38
N TYR A 115 -5.08 10.79 5.28
CA TYR A 115 -4.57 9.95 4.20
C TYR A 115 -3.90 8.69 4.73
N VAL A 116 -3.86 7.69 3.87
CA VAL A 116 -3.08 6.46 4.05
C VAL A 116 -2.12 6.30 2.89
N VAL A 117 -0.89 5.92 3.20
CA VAL A 117 0.14 5.54 2.25
C VAL A 117 0.43 4.06 2.43
N ARG A 118 0.34 3.27 1.36
CA ARG A 118 0.51 1.81 1.40
C ARG A 118 1.52 1.37 0.36
N SER A 119 2.40 0.45 0.74
CA SER A 119 3.20 -0.29 -0.23
C SER A 119 2.30 -1.06 -1.21
N SER A 120 2.75 -1.16 -2.45
CA SER A 120 2.18 -2.00 -3.49
C SER A 120 3.32 -2.55 -4.33
N SER A 121 4.00 -3.57 -3.79
CA SER A 121 5.14 -4.22 -4.44
C SER A 121 4.68 -5.31 -5.41
N LEU A 122 5.54 -5.64 -6.37
CA LEU A 122 5.33 -6.71 -7.35
C LEU A 122 5.35 -8.12 -6.73
N CYS A 123 5.93 -8.26 -5.54
CA CYS A 123 6.24 -9.56 -4.93
C CYS A 123 5.45 -9.88 -3.66
N GLU A 124 4.47 -9.06 -3.30
CA GLU A 124 3.62 -9.33 -2.14
C GLU A 124 2.76 -10.59 -2.33
N ASP A 125 2.34 -10.87 -3.57
CA ASP A 125 1.34 -11.90 -3.89
C ASP A 125 1.78 -12.88 -5.00
N SER A 126 3.08 -13.09 -5.20
CA SER A 126 3.53 -14.05 -6.21
C SER A 126 3.26 -15.50 -5.75
N LYS A 127 2.78 -16.36 -6.67
CA LYS A 127 2.45 -17.77 -6.38
C LYS A 127 3.64 -18.61 -5.86
N MET A 128 4.87 -18.14 -6.06
CA MET A 128 6.09 -18.85 -5.63
C MET A 128 6.71 -18.24 -4.36
N HIS A 129 6.56 -16.93 -4.14
CA HIS A 129 7.19 -16.20 -3.04
C HIS A 129 6.26 -15.06 -2.60
N SER A 130 5.71 -15.14 -1.38
CA SER A 130 4.91 -14.05 -0.82
C SER A 130 5.74 -13.29 0.20
N MET A 131 5.94 -12.00 -0.07
CA MET A 131 6.46 -11.02 0.88
C MET A 131 5.30 -10.28 1.59
N ALA A 132 4.11 -10.91 1.65
CA ALA A 132 2.96 -10.32 2.30
C ALA A 132 3.29 -9.98 3.77
N GLY A 133 2.96 -8.76 4.18
CA GLY A 133 3.21 -8.27 5.53
C GLY A 133 4.65 -7.85 5.82
N MET A 134 5.57 -7.88 4.85
CA MET A 134 6.96 -7.42 5.05
C MET A 134 7.15 -5.92 4.78
N PHE A 135 6.20 -5.27 4.12
CA PHE A 135 6.28 -3.86 3.76
C PHE A 135 5.27 -3.03 4.53
N GLU A 136 5.64 -1.77 4.76
CA GLU A 136 4.93 -0.89 5.69
C GLU A 136 3.77 -0.12 5.04
N SER A 137 2.79 0.23 5.87
CA SER A 137 1.72 1.18 5.56
C SER A 137 1.61 2.22 6.66
N PHE A 138 1.30 3.46 6.30
CA PHE A 138 1.21 4.59 7.22
C PHE A 138 -0.17 5.21 7.12
N ILE A 139 -0.89 5.24 8.24
CA ILE A 139 -2.26 5.71 8.35
C ILE A 139 -2.32 7.09 9.02
N GLU A 140 -3.49 7.72 8.96
CA GLU A 140 -3.79 8.98 9.67
C GLU A 140 -2.89 10.19 9.33
N LEU A 141 -2.39 10.24 8.10
CA LEU A 141 -1.51 11.33 7.63
C LEU A 141 -2.34 12.59 7.35
N ASN A 142 -1.84 13.77 7.72
CA ASN A 142 -2.65 15.01 7.69
C ASN A 142 -2.17 16.03 6.66
N SER A 143 -0.91 15.95 6.23
CA SER A 143 -0.29 16.92 5.34
C SER A 143 0.43 16.27 4.16
N PHE A 144 0.75 17.08 3.16
CA PHE A 144 1.58 16.64 2.04
C PHE A 144 2.98 16.20 2.49
N GLU A 145 3.56 16.85 3.50
CA GLU A 145 4.85 16.46 4.07
C GLU A 145 4.79 15.10 4.77
N ASP A 146 3.70 14.82 5.50
CA ASP A 146 3.48 13.50 6.11
C ASP A 146 3.38 12.41 5.04
N VAL A 147 2.65 12.68 3.96
CA VAL A 147 2.54 11.76 2.80
C VAL A 147 3.90 11.53 2.15
N LYS A 148 4.69 12.58 1.90
CA LYS A 148 6.05 12.44 1.34
C LYS A 148 6.94 11.60 2.26
N MET A 149 6.90 11.86 3.56
CA MET A 149 7.69 11.09 4.53
C MET A 149 7.26 9.62 4.55
N ALA A 150 5.96 9.35 4.58
CA ALA A 150 5.40 8.01 4.55
C ALA A 150 5.80 7.24 3.27
N ILE A 151 5.81 7.90 2.10
CA ILE A 151 6.32 7.28 0.86
C ILE A 151 7.78 6.86 1.02
N LYS A 152 8.63 7.72 1.60
CA LYS A 152 10.05 7.39 1.86
C LYS A 152 10.18 6.24 2.85
N GLN A 153 9.31 6.17 3.87
CA GLN A 153 9.31 5.07 4.83
C GLN A 153 8.84 3.74 4.20
N CYS A 154 7.85 3.78 3.29
CA CYS A 154 7.53 2.60 2.49
C CYS A 154 8.73 2.17 1.64
N TYR A 155 9.42 3.10 0.97
CA TYR A 155 10.64 2.78 0.22
C TYR A 155 11.73 2.18 1.11
N LEU A 156 11.90 2.71 2.32
CA LEU A 156 12.81 2.17 3.33
C LEU A 156 12.46 0.73 3.72
N SER A 157 11.18 0.37 3.80
CA SER A 157 10.77 -0.99 4.14
C SER A 157 11.24 -2.05 3.13
N ALA A 158 11.64 -1.66 1.91
CA ALA A 158 12.30 -2.59 0.97
C ALA A 158 13.76 -2.91 1.31
N PHE A 159 14.37 -2.20 2.26
CA PHE A 159 15.78 -2.36 2.62
C PHE A 159 15.97 -2.90 4.04
N THR A 160 14.92 -3.37 4.72
CA THR A 160 15.10 -3.98 6.04
C THR A 160 15.89 -5.28 5.93
N ASP A 161 16.57 -5.64 7.01
CA ASP A 161 17.36 -6.88 7.07
C ASP A 161 16.49 -8.11 6.79
N GLU A 162 15.22 -8.13 7.25
CA GLU A 162 14.31 -9.24 6.97
C GLU A 162 14.02 -9.38 5.47
N VAL A 163 13.78 -8.25 4.79
CA VAL A 163 13.51 -8.22 3.35
C VAL A 163 14.74 -8.65 2.55
N LEU A 164 15.91 -8.08 2.85
CA LEU A 164 17.15 -8.41 2.14
C LEU A 164 17.54 -9.88 2.36
N ALA A 165 17.44 -10.38 3.59
CA ALA A 165 17.68 -11.78 3.91
C ALA A 165 16.71 -12.72 3.18
N TYR A 166 15.43 -12.34 3.04
CA TYR A 166 14.45 -13.12 2.28
C TYR A 166 14.83 -13.21 0.81
N VAL A 167 15.24 -12.10 0.19
CA VAL A 167 15.66 -12.08 -1.22
C VAL A 167 16.85 -13.02 -1.45
N ILE A 168 17.86 -12.97 -0.58
CA ILE A 168 19.03 -13.86 -0.67
C ILE A 168 18.64 -15.32 -0.47
N LYS A 169 17.89 -15.62 0.60
CA LYS A 169 17.48 -16.99 0.95
C LYS A 169 16.72 -17.69 -0.18
N ASN A 170 15.95 -16.91 -0.95
CA ASN A 170 15.14 -17.43 -2.05
C ASN A 170 15.81 -17.26 -3.43
N ASN A 171 17.09 -16.86 -3.50
CA ASN A 171 17.82 -16.59 -4.75
C ASN A 171 17.07 -15.63 -5.69
N LEU A 172 16.43 -14.63 -5.10
CA LEU A 172 15.65 -13.61 -5.81
C LEU A 172 16.55 -12.44 -6.23
N LYS A 173 16.08 -11.71 -7.24
CA LYS A 173 16.75 -10.51 -7.75
C LYS A 173 16.30 -9.28 -6.96
N ILE A 174 17.21 -8.37 -6.64
CA ILE A 174 16.89 -7.15 -5.89
C ILE A 174 15.87 -6.26 -6.62
N GLU A 175 15.81 -6.33 -7.96
CA GLU A 175 14.85 -5.58 -8.78
C GLU A 175 13.39 -5.94 -8.48
N LEU A 176 13.13 -7.07 -7.83
CA LEU A 176 11.81 -7.45 -7.32
C LEU A 176 11.34 -6.56 -6.16
N LEU A 177 12.26 -5.87 -5.48
CA LEU A 177 11.96 -4.93 -4.40
C LEU A 177 11.51 -3.55 -4.91
N LYS A 178 11.44 -3.35 -6.22
CA LYS A 178 10.83 -2.17 -6.84
C LYS A 178 9.40 -1.98 -6.33
N MET A 179 9.14 -0.83 -5.73
CA MET A 179 7.91 -0.60 -4.97
C MET A 179 7.02 0.45 -5.62
N GLY A 180 5.80 0.06 -5.97
CA GLY A 180 4.70 1.00 -6.20
C GLY A 180 4.10 1.46 -4.87
N ILE A 181 3.44 2.61 -4.88
CA ILE A 181 2.81 3.18 -3.67
C ILE A 181 1.38 3.57 -3.97
N ILE A 182 0.50 3.38 -3.00
CA ILE A 182 -0.88 3.85 -3.03
C ILE A 182 -0.96 5.02 -2.06
N VAL A 183 -1.47 6.17 -2.51
CA VAL A 183 -1.89 7.28 -1.65
C VAL A 183 -3.41 7.38 -1.76
N GLN A 184 -4.09 7.25 -0.63
CA GLN A 184 -5.55 7.14 -0.59
C GLN A 184 -6.12 7.92 0.59
N GLU A 185 -7.38 8.35 0.48
CA GLU A 185 -8.15 8.85 1.62
C GLU A 185 -8.22 7.79 2.73
N PHE A 186 -7.96 8.21 3.97
CA PHE A 186 -8.14 7.37 5.14
C PHE A 186 -9.56 7.54 5.67
N ILE A 187 -10.28 6.42 5.77
CA ILE A 187 -11.66 6.40 6.26
C ILE A 187 -11.68 5.93 7.70
N VAL A 188 -12.22 6.78 8.58
CA VAL A 188 -12.57 6.41 9.95
C VAL A 188 -14.03 5.96 9.94
N GLY A 189 -14.25 4.66 10.11
CA GLY A 189 -15.60 4.08 10.23
C GLY A 189 -15.93 3.77 11.70
N ASP A 190 -17.22 3.64 12.00
CA ASP A 190 -17.70 3.17 13.31
C ASP A 190 -17.19 1.75 13.62
N TYR A 191 -17.04 0.96 12.56
CA TYR A 191 -16.48 -0.38 12.60
C TYR A 191 -15.54 -0.59 11.41
N SER A 192 -14.56 -1.46 11.60
CA SER A 192 -13.67 -1.91 10.53
C SER A 192 -13.34 -3.39 10.72
N GLY A 193 -12.71 -4.03 9.73
CA GLY A 193 -12.50 -5.47 9.82
C GLY A 193 -11.88 -6.12 8.59
N VAL A 194 -11.80 -7.44 8.67
CA VAL A 194 -11.33 -8.31 7.59
C VAL A 194 -12.42 -9.32 7.26
N ASN A 195 -12.68 -9.51 5.97
CA ASN A 195 -13.60 -10.52 5.48
C ASN A 195 -12.87 -11.59 4.70
N PHE A 196 -13.11 -12.85 5.04
CA PHE A 196 -12.70 -14.01 4.27
C PHE A 196 -13.93 -14.62 3.60
N SER A 197 -13.87 -14.80 2.28
CA SER A 197 -14.96 -15.40 1.52
C SER A 197 -15.10 -16.91 1.75
N VAL A 198 -14.32 -17.52 2.63
CA VAL A 198 -14.40 -18.94 3.00
C VAL A 198 -14.17 -18.99 4.52
N ASP A 199 -14.79 -19.96 5.19
CA ASP A 199 -14.44 -20.29 6.56
C ASP A 199 -12.98 -20.73 6.65
N THR A 200 -12.17 -19.97 7.37
CA THR A 200 -10.72 -20.19 7.48
C THR A 200 -10.32 -21.30 8.45
N ILE A 201 -11.28 -21.86 9.21
CA ILE A 201 -11.07 -22.93 10.19
C ILE A 201 -11.35 -24.28 9.52
N ASP A 202 -12.58 -24.48 9.04
CA ASP A 202 -13.00 -25.75 8.44
C ASP A 202 -12.93 -25.76 6.91
N MET A 203 -12.50 -24.65 6.28
CA MET A 203 -12.44 -24.48 4.82
C MET A 203 -13.79 -24.67 4.13
N ASN A 204 -14.88 -24.38 4.84
CA ASN A 204 -16.23 -24.48 4.29
C ASN A 204 -16.55 -23.30 3.37
N GLU A 205 -16.59 -23.55 2.06
CA GLU A 205 -16.87 -22.54 1.04
C GLU A 205 -18.30 -21.97 1.09
N ASN A 206 -19.23 -22.60 1.82
CA ASN A 206 -20.59 -22.09 1.99
C ASN A 206 -20.68 -21.00 3.07
N LEU A 207 -19.62 -20.83 3.86
CA LEU A 207 -19.52 -19.85 4.93
C LEU A 207 -18.53 -18.75 4.54
N MET A 208 -18.72 -17.56 5.10
CA MET A 208 -17.77 -16.45 5.09
C MET A 208 -17.47 -16.05 6.53
N HIS A 209 -16.24 -15.64 6.80
CA HIS A 209 -15.82 -15.16 8.12
C HIS A 209 -15.57 -13.66 8.09
N ILE A 210 -16.31 -12.92 8.91
CA ILE A 210 -16.07 -11.49 9.14
C ILE A 210 -15.45 -11.33 10.53
N ASN A 211 -14.24 -10.80 10.58
CA ASN A 211 -13.63 -10.29 11.80
C ASN A 211 -13.91 -8.78 11.86
N ALA A 212 -14.62 -8.31 12.88
CA ALA A 212 -14.96 -6.91 13.05
C ALA A 212 -14.40 -6.34 14.35
N VAL A 213 -13.96 -5.08 14.31
CA VAL A 213 -13.52 -4.28 15.44
C VAL A 213 -14.21 -2.91 15.43
N ASN A 214 -14.35 -2.31 16.60
CA ASN A 214 -14.90 -0.96 16.82
C ASN A 214 -13.81 0.14 16.81
N SER A 215 -12.68 -0.15 16.17
CA SER A 215 -11.52 0.73 16.06
C SER A 215 -10.89 0.56 14.67
N ILE A 216 -9.64 1.00 14.50
CA ILE A 216 -8.90 0.88 13.25
C ILE A 216 -8.47 -0.58 13.03
N CYS A 217 -8.76 -1.11 11.85
CA CYS A 217 -8.50 -2.52 11.49
C CYS A 217 -7.02 -2.90 11.61
N ASP A 218 -6.12 -1.93 11.45
CA ASP A 218 -4.68 -2.13 11.55
C ASP A 218 -4.23 -2.70 12.92
N ASP A 219 -4.86 -2.27 14.01
CA ASP A 219 -4.58 -2.80 15.34
C ASP A 219 -4.98 -4.27 15.48
N PHE A 220 -6.02 -4.70 14.77
CA PHE A 220 -6.42 -6.11 14.71
C PHE A 220 -5.46 -6.91 13.82
N VAL A 221 -5.16 -6.41 12.62
CA VAL A 221 -4.27 -7.10 11.67
C VAL A 221 -2.85 -7.26 12.24
N SER A 222 -2.40 -6.32 13.07
CA SER A 222 -1.12 -6.40 13.81
C SER A 222 -1.18 -7.22 15.11
N GLY A 223 -2.36 -7.74 15.48
CA GLY A 223 -2.55 -8.60 16.66
C GLY A 223 -2.57 -7.88 18.00
N LYS A 224 -2.69 -6.54 18.03
CA LYS A 224 -2.74 -5.74 19.27
C LYS A 224 -4.09 -5.83 19.98
N ILE A 225 -5.17 -6.02 19.23
CA ILE A 225 -6.54 -6.11 19.77
C ILE A 225 -7.25 -7.36 19.23
N PRO A 226 -8.17 -7.95 20.01
CA PRO A 226 -9.02 -9.03 19.51
C PRO A 226 -10.16 -8.48 18.63
N SER A 227 -10.78 -9.35 17.82
CA SER A 227 -11.95 -9.03 17.00
C SER A 227 -13.16 -9.87 17.37
N SER A 228 -14.34 -9.37 17.01
CA SER A 228 -15.56 -10.17 16.98
C SER A 228 -15.61 -10.97 15.68
N LEU A 229 -15.70 -12.30 15.78
CA LEU A 229 -15.83 -13.20 14.64
C LEU A 229 -17.30 -13.53 14.38
N TYR A 230 -17.73 -13.34 13.15
CA TYR A 230 -19.04 -13.72 12.64
C TYR A 230 -18.88 -14.69 11.48
N SER A 231 -19.49 -15.87 11.62
CA SER A 231 -19.58 -16.86 10.54
C SER A 231 -20.94 -16.71 9.89
N ILE A 232 -20.94 -16.33 8.62
CA ILE A 232 -22.16 -16.03 7.86
C ILE A 232 -22.33 -17.07 6.77
N ARG A 233 -23.54 -17.63 6.68
CA ARG A 233 -23.87 -18.55 5.59
C ARG A 233 -24.24 -17.77 4.34
N LYS A 234 -23.51 -17.99 3.26
CA LYS A 234 -23.63 -17.19 2.03
C LYS A 234 -25.00 -17.27 1.37
N LYS A 235 -25.68 -18.42 1.47
CA LYS A 235 -26.95 -18.68 0.75
C LYS A 235 -28.08 -17.73 1.18
N ASP A 236 -28.11 -17.35 2.45
CA ASP A 236 -29.21 -16.62 3.08
C ASP A 236 -28.74 -15.46 3.97
N GLY A 237 -27.44 -15.25 4.11
CA GLY A 237 -26.86 -14.16 4.91
C GLY A 237 -27.02 -14.35 6.41
N LEU A 238 -27.44 -15.53 6.87
CA LEU A 238 -27.66 -15.78 8.30
C LEU A 238 -26.33 -15.95 9.03
N ILE A 239 -26.19 -15.27 10.17
CA ILE A 239 -25.10 -15.48 11.12
C ILE A 239 -25.35 -16.84 11.78
N VAL A 240 -24.46 -17.81 11.52
CA VAL A 240 -24.55 -19.17 12.08
C VAL A 240 -23.69 -19.33 13.33
N GLU A 241 -22.67 -18.49 13.48
CA GLU A 241 -21.82 -18.45 14.66
C GLU A 241 -21.40 -17.00 14.94
N LYS A 242 -21.32 -16.65 16.23
CA LYS A 242 -20.82 -15.37 16.73
C LYS A 242 -19.90 -15.63 17.92
N LYS A 243 -18.65 -15.17 17.82
CA LYS A 243 -17.66 -15.19 18.92
C LYS A 243 -17.25 -13.75 19.21
N VAL A 244 -17.57 -13.25 20.40
CA VAL A 244 -17.24 -11.89 20.83
C VAL A 244 -16.35 -11.98 22.08
N PRO A 245 -15.17 -11.33 22.10
CA PRO A 245 -14.31 -11.27 23.28
C PRO A 245 -15.00 -10.56 24.47
N GLU A 246 -14.72 -11.01 25.69
CA GLU A 246 -15.40 -10.58 26.93
C GLU A 246 -15.23 -9.08 27.30
N ASN A 247 -14.38 -8.33 26.58
CA ASN A 247 -14.12 -6.90 26.82
C ASN A 247 -14.25 -6.02 25.56
N THR A 248 -14.98 -6.48 24.55
CA THR A 248 -15.24 -5.71 23.32
C THR A 248 -16.72 -5.36 23.21
N ASN A 249 -17.01 -4.09 22.91
CA ASN A 249 -18.36 -3.70 22.53
C ASN A 249 -18.80 -4.50 21.30
N ILE A 250 -20.03 -5.02 21.35
CA ILE A 250 -20.60 -5.83 20.27
C ILE A 250 -20.58 -5.01 18.98
N CYS A 251 -19.97 -5.56 17.93
CA CYS A 251 -19.86 -4.87 16.64
C CYS A 251 -21.07 -5.05 15.71
N LEU A 252 -21.96 -6.03 15.96
CA LEU A 252 -23.18 -6.32 15.19
C LEU A 252 -24.28 -6.97 16.05
#